data_AF-A0A7C3UFL1-F1
#
_entry.id   AF-A0A7C3UFL1-F1
#
_cell.length_a   1.000
_cell.length_b   1.000
_cell.length_c   1.000
_cell.angle_alpha   90.00
_cell.angle_beta   90.00
_cell.angle_gamma   90.00
#
_symmetry.space_group_name_H-M   'P 1'
#
loop_
_entity.id
_entity.type
_entity.pdbx_description
1 polymer ?
#
loop_
_entity_poly.entity_id
_entity_poly.type
_entity_poly.pdbx_seq_one_letter_code
_entity_poly.pdbx_strand_id
1 'polypeptide(L)'
;MGCRGLTFYFADPLYSLGLVEELVEHVLKTEDYCWMLHEIAKALGTAKNLPAVLNLIVKSAVDALNVKACSLRLLDRKGEKLELAAAYGLSDEYLGKGPVEVGKSPVDQEAMKGEPVFVEDVESDGRLQYPDEARKEGIKSMICVPLKVRDQVIGSLRAYSTVRRGFSGSELTFLTALANLGAIAIDNARLMAKWRSRVEKMSRLLDVSKKIASSLRSEDVFQAVVQSAVEGLGAKGGTLRLLDDKKRNLDLVASVGLSEKYLAKGSVRVQDEIEEVMSGKVVGVLNAESDPRIKGKASVKQEGIKSILAAPITVKGRFIGVLKVYTLEEREFDEEEVEYMAFLASLGGVAIENARLYRLALTNWETLVRTVWGSLDVWSGP
;
A
#
# COMPACT_ATOMS: atom_id res chain seq x y z
N MET A 1 -32.91 -84.08 30.06
CA MET A 1 -31.62 -83.40 30.38
C MET A 1 -31.03 -82.92 29.06
N GLY A 2 -30.83 -81.66 28.70
CA GLY A 2 -31.23 -80.36 29.19
C GLY A 2 -30.80 -79.36 28.09
N CYS A 3 -31.70 -78.49 27.63
CA CYS A 3 -31.35 -77.37 26.76
C CYS A 3 -31.07 -76.15 27.63
N ARG A 4 -29.82 -75.71 27.71
CA ARG A 4 -29.45 -74.43 28.32
C ARG A 4 -29.87 -73.30 27.39
N GLY A 5 -30.71 -72.41 27.90
CA GLY A 5 -31.15 -71.21 27.20
C GLY A 5 -30.01 -70.22 26.98
N LEU A 6 -29.90 -69.74 25.74
CA LEU A 6 -29.18 -68.53 25.38
C LEU A 6 -30.16 -67.37 25.54
N THR A 7 -30.00 -66.60 26.61
CA THR A 7 -30.70 -65.33 26.81
C THR A 7 -30.08 -64.31 25.86
N PHE A 8 -30.77 -63.99 24.77
CA PHE A 8 -30.43 -62.85 23.92
C PHE A 8 -30.76 -61.56 24.67
N TYR A 9 -29.74 -60.78 25.02
CA TYR A 9 -29.90 -59.37 25.39
C TYR A 9 -30.41 -58.64 24.14
N PHE A 10 -31.71 -58.34 24.08
CA PHE A 10 -32.24 -57.34 23.16
C PHE A 10 -31.66 -55.99 23.59
N ALA A 11 -30.86 -55.36 22.72
CA ALA A 11 -30.53 -53.96 22.85
C ALA A 11 -31.82 -53.14 22.84
N ASP A 12 -31.99 -52.25 23.82
CA ASP A 12 -33.19 -51.44 24.00
C ASP A 12 -33.48 -50.61 22.73
N PRO A 13 -34.68 -50.69 22.12
CA PRO A 13 -35.04 -49.90 20.93
C PRO A 13 -34.90 -48.39 21.13
N LEU A 14 -35.05 -47.93 22.38
CA LEU A 14 -34.85 -46.54 22.81
C LEU A 14 -33.40 -46.07 22.63
N TYR A 15 -32.42 -46.96 22.81
CA TYR A 15 -30.99 -46.66 22.63
C TYR A 15 -30.65 -46.47 21.14
N SER A 16 -31.28 -47.26 20.26
CA SER A 16 -31.12 -47.11 18.81
C SER A 16 -31.81 -45.88 18.24
N LEU A 17 -32.92 -45.41 18.83
CA LEU A 17 -33.56 -44.15 18.42
C LEU A 17 -32.71 -42.93 18.80
N GLY A 18 -32.16 -42.89 20.02
CA GLY A 18 -31.30 -41.80 20.47
C GLY A 18 -30.03 -41.64 19.64
N LEU A 19 -29.40 -42.76 19.23
CA LEU A 19 -28.26 -42.75 18.32
C LEU A 19 -28.60 -42.23 16.91
N VAL A 20 -29.82 -42.49 16.42
CA VAL A 20 -30.29 -41.97 15.13
C VAL A 20 -30.62 -40.48 15.24
N GLU A 21 -31.24 -40.02 16.32
CA GLU A 21 -31.48 -38.60 16.59
C GLU A 21 -30.18 -37.80 16.69
N GLU A 22 -29.19 -38.29 17.45
CA GLU A 22 -27.86 -37.67 17.53
C GLU A 22 -27.15 -37.65 16.17
N LEU A 23 -27.27 -38.71 15.36
CA LEU A 23 -26.71 -38.73 14.00
C LEU A 23 -27.39 -37.70 13.09
N VAL A 24 -28.73 -37.60 13.16
CA VAL A 24 -29.50 -36.65 12.35
C VAL A 24 -29.15 -35.22 12.74
N GLU A 25 -29.08 -34.90 14.04
CA GLU A 25 -28.62 -33.58 14.51
C GLU A 25 -27.20 -33.26 14.04
N HIS A 26 -26.29 -34.24 14.10
CA HIS A 26 -24.92 -34.05 13.63
C HIS A 26 -24.83 -33.80 12.12
N VAL A 27 -25.61 -34.54 11.32
CA VAL A 27 -25.67 -34.38 9.86
C VAL A 27 -26.26 -33.02 9.49
N LEU A 28 -27.38 -32.63 10.10
CA LEU A 28 -28.02 -31.32 9.86
C LEU A 28 -27.07 -30.16 10.22
N LYS A 29 -26.39 -30.24 11.37
CA LYS A 29 -25.41 -29.23 11.78
C LYS A 29 -24.24 -29.12 10.82
N THR A 30 -23.81 -30.24 10.23
CA THR A 30 -22.75 -30.26 9.22
C THR A 30 -23.20 -29.64 7.90
N GLU A 31 -24.46 -29.88 7.49
CA GLU A 31 -25.07 -29.27 6.30
C GLU A 31 -25.16 -27.74 6.44
N ASP A 32 -25.60 -27.24 7.60
CA ASP A 32 -25.66 -25.81 7.91
C ASP A 32 -24.28 -25.15 7.82
N TYR A 33 -23.24 -25.81 8.35
CA TYR A 33 -21.86 -25.34 8.29
C TYR A 33 -21.36 -25.25 6.84
N CYS A 34 -21.63 -26.26 6.03
CA CYS A 34 -21.28 -26.26 4.61
C CYS A 34 -21.97 -25.13 3.84
N TRP A 35 -23.26 -24.88 4.10
CA TRP A 35 -24.00 -23.81 3.43
C TRP A 35 -23.47 -22.41 3.80
N MET A 36 -23.21 -22.17 5.09
CA MET A 36 -22.62 -20.89 5.54
C MET A 36 -21.23 -20.65 4.96
N LEU A 37 -20.37 -21.68 4.93
CA LEU A 37 -19.05 -21.58 4.31
C LEU A 37 -19.15 -21.29 2.81
N HIS A 38 -20.11 -21.93 2.12
CA HIS A 38 -20.35 -21.69 0.70
C HIS A 38 -20.77 -20.25 0.41
N GLU A 39 -21.73 -19.71 1.16
CA GLU A 39 -22.19 -18.33 0.98
C GLU A 39 -21.08 -17.31 1.25
N ILE A 40 -20.23 -17.54 2.26
CA ILE A 40 -19.06 -16.69 2.51
C ILE A 40 -18.04 -16.82 1.37
N ALA A 41 -17.75 -18.03 0.88
CA ALA A 41 -16.85 -18.24 -0.25
C ALA A 41 -17.35 -17.56 -1.53
N LYS A 42 -18.66 -17.54 -1.76
CA LYS A 42 -19.30 -16.82 -2.88
C LYS A 42 -19.23 -15.30 -2.70
N ALA A 43 -19.43 -14.81 -1.47
CA ALA A 43 -19.24 -13.39 -1.15
C ALA A 43 -17.78 -12.95 -1.34
N LEU A 44 -16.81 -13.83 -1.06
CA LEU A 44 -15.39 -13.57 -1.31
C LEU A 44 -15.08 -13.40 -2.80
N GLY A 45 -15.66 -14.24 -3.67
CA GLY A 45 -15.45 -14.18 -5.12
C GLY A 45 -16.01 -12.92 -5.79
N THR A 46 -16.94 -12.22 -5.15
CA THR A 46 -17.58 -11.00 -5.67
C THR A 46 -17.09 -9.72 -4.99
N ALA A 47 -16.16 -9.82 -4.03
CA ALA A 47 -15.88 -8.77 -3.07
C ALA A 47 -15.17 -7.53 -3.66
N LYS A 48 -15.93 -6.44 -3.81
CA LYS A 48 -15.42 -5.05 -3.76
C LYS A 48 -15.48 -4.44 -2.35
N ASN A 49 -16.05 -5.13 -1.36
CA ASN A 49 -16.33 -4.58 -0.02
C ASN A 49 -15.90 -5.55 1.09
N LEU A 50 -14.66 -5.40 1.57
CA LEU A 50 -14.10 -6.18 2.68
C LEU A 50 -14.94 -6.09 3.98
N PRO A 51 -15.37 -4.90 4.45
CA PRO A 51 -16.22 -4.78 5.64
C PRO A 51 -17.47 -5.67 5.61
N ALA A 52 -18.16 -5.75 4.46
CA ALA A 52 -19.36 -6.58 4.33
C ALA A 52 -19.06 -8.08 4.54
N VAL A 53 -17.93 -8.57 3.99
CA VAL A 53 -17.50 -9.96 4.16
C VAL A 53 -17.13 -10.26 5.61
N LEU A 54 -16.39 -9.37 6.27
CA LEU A 54 -15.99 -9.58 7.67
C LEU A 54 -17.20 -9.58 8.61
N ASN A 55 -18.18 -8.71 8.37
CA ASN A 55 -19.45 -8.69 9.11
C ASN A 55 -20.25 -9.98 8.90
N LEU A 56 -20.28 -10.52 7.68
CA LEU A 56 -20.92 -11.80 7.40
C LEU A 56 -20.25 -12.94 8.18
N ILE A 57 -18.92 -12.97 8.23
CA ILE A 57 -18.16 -13.99 8.96
C ILE A 57 -18.50 -13.98 10.46
N VAL A 58 -18.44 -12.83 11.12
CA VAL A 58 -18.73 -12.75 12.57
C VAL A 58 -20.18 -13.08 12.87
N LYS A 59 -21.12 -12.73 11.97
CA LYS A 59 -22.53 -13.08 12.12
C LYS A 59 -22.76 -14.59 11.94
N SER A 60 -22.21 -15.20 10.89
CA SER A 60 -22.29 -16.64 10.67
C SER A 60 -21.69 -17.44 11.81
N ALA A 61 -20.59 -16.97 12.41
CA ALA A 61 -20.02 -17.60 13.61
C ALA A 61 -21.00 -17.58 14.80
N VAL A 62 -21.70 -16.46 15.01
CA VAL A 62 -22.71 -16.32 16.07
C VAL A 62 -23.87 -17.26 15.86
N ASP A 63 -24.45 -17.25 14.66
CA ASP A 63 -25.63 -18.04 14.31
C ASP A 63 -25.32 -19.55 14.39
N ALA A 64 -24.17 -19.99 13.87
CA ALA A 64 -23.78 -21.41 13.78
C ALA A 64 -23.33 -22.04 15.11
N LEU A 65 -22.69 -21.27 15.99
CA LEU A 65 -22.20 -21.76 17.29
C LEU A 65 -23.21 -21.49 18.42
N ASN A 66 -24.31 -20.79 18.12
CA ASN A 66 -25.29 -20.31 19.10
C ASN A 66 -24.61 -19.64 20.31
N VAL A 67 -23.73 -18.70 20.01
CA VAL A 67 -22.95 -17.93 21.00
C VAL A 67 -23.53 -16.53 21.15
N LYS A 68 -23.19 -15.82 22.23
CA LYS A 68 -23.65 -14.45 22.44
C LYS A 68 -23.15 -13.51 21.34
N ALA A 69 -21.86 -13.65 21.02
CA ALA A 69 -21.19 -12.67 20.19
C ALA A 69 -19.93 -13.24 19.51
N CYS A 70 -19.47 -12.53 18.47
CA CYS A 70 -18.20 -12.80 17.81
C CYS A 70 -17.48 -11.49 17.47
N SER A 71 -16.16 -11.49 17.52
CA SER A 71 -15.34 -10.38 17.04
C SER A 71 -14.13 -10.85 16.24
N LEU A 72 -13.78 -10.07 15.22
CA LEU A 72 -12.61 -10.26 14.39
C LEU A 72 -11.69 -9.07 14.61
N ARG A 73 -10.45 -9.35 15.02
CA ARG A 73 -9.42 -8.34 15.28
C ARG A 73 -8.20 -8.58 14.43
N LEU A 74 -7.60 -7.52 13.92
CA LEU A 74 -6.40 -7.55 13.08
C LEU A 74 -5.19 -7.08 13.84
N LEU A 75 -4.07 -7.74 13.60
CA LEU A 75 -2.79 -7.33 14.14
C LEU A 75 -2.32 -6.06 13.43
N ASP A 76 -1.89 -5.08 14.22
CA ASP A 76 -1.27 -3.86 13.70
C ASP A 76 0.09 -4.17 13.03
N ARG A 77 0.68 -3.17 12.37
CA ARG A 77 1.95 -3.37 11.65
C ARG A 77 3.12 -3.73 12.56
N LYS A 78 3.06 -3.37 13.84
CA LYS A 78 4.12 -3.61 14.81
C LYS A 78 3.98 -4.97 15.52
N GLY A 79 2.83 -5.62 15.43
CA GLY A 79 2.57 -6.88 16.13
C GLY A 79 2.19 -6.68 17.60
N GLU A 80 1.86 -5.47 18.01
CA GLU A 80 1.66 -5.10 19.41
C GLU A 80 0.17 -5.05 19.78
N LYS A 81 -0.70 -4.70 18.83
CA LYS A 81 -2.11 -4.39 19.09
C LYS A 81 -3.05 -5.13 18.14
N LEU A 82 -4.21 -5.51 18.68
CA LEU A 82 -5.32 -6.13 17.96
C LEU A 82 -6.47 -5.13 17.76
N GLU A 83 -6.51 -4.55 16.56
CA GLU A 83 -7.50 -3.58 16.12
C GLU A 83 -8.82 -4.25 15.71
N LEU A 84 -9.96 -3.68 16.08
CA LEU A 84 -11.25 -4.24 15.73
C LEU A 84 -11.55 -4.05 14.23
N ALA A 85 -11.81 -5.14 13.51
CA ALA A 85 -12.20 -5.09 12.11
C ALA A 85 -13.68 -5.44 11.88
N ALA A 86 -14.26 -6.32 12.71
CA ALA A 86 -15.69 -6.60 12.72
C ALA A 86 -16.13 -7.13 14.09
N ALA A 87 -17.38 -6.89 14.46
CA ALA A 87 -18.01 -7.49 15.64
C ALA A 87 -19.51 -7.67 15.41
N TYR A 88 -20.08 -8.67 16.08
CA TYR A 88 -21.52 -8.90 16.13
C TYR A 88 -21.91 -9.38 17.53
N GLY A 89 -22.99 -8.83 18.10
CA GLY A 89 -23.54 -9.22 19.40
C GLY A 89 -22.84 -8.65 20.65
N LEU A 90 -21.81 -7.80 20.48
CA LEU A 90 -21.14 -7.10 21.59
C LEU A 90 -21.73 -5.70 21.78
N SER A 91 -21.79 -5.22 23.03
CA SER A 91 -22.19 -3.84 23.34
C SER A 91 -21.12 -2.81 22.93
N ASP A 92 -21.53 -1.58 22.65
CA ASP A 92 -20.62 -0.47 22.38
C ASP A 92 -19.70 -0.15 23.57
N GLU A 93 -20.20 -0.33 24.80
CA GLU A 93 -19.40 -0.19 26.02
C GLU A 93 -18.24 -1.19 26.05
N TYR A 94 -18.51 -2.46 25.73
CA TYR A 94 -17.48 -3.50 25.69
C TYR A 94 -16.50 -3.32 24.52
N LEU A 95 -16.99 -2.85 23.37
CA LEU A 95 -16.12 -2.50 22.22
C LEU A 95 -15.24 -1.28 22.53
N GLY A 96 -15.71 -0.37 23.39
CA GLY A 96 -15.04 0.86 23.81
C GLY A 96 -14.06 0.73 24.98
N LYS A 97 -13.84 -0.46 25.53
CA LYS A 97 -12.95 -0.70 26.70
C LYS A 97 -11.45 -0.40 26.50
N GLY A 98 -11.05 -0.07 25.28
CA GLY A 98 -9.66 0.25 24.93
C GLY A 98 -8.97 -0.79 24.04
N PRO A 99 -7.68 -0.55 23.73
CA PRO A 99 -6.92 -1.38 22.81
C PRO A 99 -6.57 -2.74 23.43
N VAL A 100 -6.69 -3.80 22.63
CA VAL A 100 -6.21 -5.12 23.04
C VAL A 100 -4.74 -5.22 22.67
N GLU A 101 -3.88 -5.36 23.67
CA GLU A 101 -2.43 -5.43 23.53
C GLU A 101 -1.99 -6.89 23.67
N VAL A 102 -1.31 -7.42 22.65
CA VAL A 102 -0.85 -8.81 22.65
C VAL A 102 0.06 -9.08 23.85
N GLY A 103 0.91 -8.12 24.22
CA GLY A 103 1.79 -8.20 25.39
C GLY A 103 1.06 -8.35 26.74
N LYS A 104 -0.22 -7.95 26.83
CA LYS A 104 -1.00 -7.91 28.09
C LYS A 104 -2.03 -9.02 28.22
N SER A 105 -2.22 -9.86 27.19
CA SER A 105 -3.13 -11.01 27.24
C SER A 105 -2.42 -12.29 26.80
N PRO A 106 -2.08 -13.20 27.73
CA PRO A 106 -1.54 -14.51 27.36
C PRO A 106 -2.41 -15.30 26.39
N VAL A 107 -3.74 -15.17 26.45
CA VAL A 107 -4.67 -15.76 25.44
C VAL A 107 -4.31 -15.28 24.03
N ASP A 108 -4.04 -13.99 23.88
CA ASP A 108 -3.72 -13.41 22.59
C ASP A 108 -2.30 -13.74 22.15
N GLN A 109 -1.34 -13.85 23.08
CA GLN A 109 0.01 -14.33 22.77
C GLN A 109 -0.01 -15.77 22.23
N GLU A 110 -0.75 -16.66 22.88
CA GLU A 110 -0.93 -18.04 22.44
C GLU A 110 -1.63 -18.09 21.08
N ALA A 111 -2.69 -17.32 20.88
CA ALA A 111 -3.37 -17.23 19.59
C ALA A 111 -2.43 -16.69 18.48
N MET A 112 -1.57 -15.71 18.79
CA MET A 112 -0.61 -15.17 17.82
C MET A 112 0.52 -16.16 17.48
N LYS A 113 0.73 -17.22 18.28
CA LYS A 113 1.61 -18.35 17.91
C LYS A 113 0.96 -19.30 16.90
N GLY A 114 -0.32 -19.10 16.59
CA GLY A 114 -1.07 -19.88 15.63
C GLY A 114 -1.89 -21.02 16.22
N GLU A 115 -2.03 -21.11 17.53
CA GLU A 115 -2.85 -22.15 18.15
C GLU A 115 -4.22 -21.61 18.57
N PRO A 116 -5.33 -22.34 18.37
CA PRO A 116 -6.60 -22.02 19.00
C PRO A 116 -6.48 -22.04 20.52
N VAL A 117 -7.05 -21.04 21.18
CA VAL A 117 -7.02 -20.90 22.64
C VAL A 117 -8.43 -20.91 23.18
N PHE A 118 -8.67 -21.78 24.15
CA PHE A 118 -9.96 -21.90 24.82
C PHE A 118 -9.87 -21.36 26.26
N VAL A 119 -10.93 -20.66 26.65
CA VAL A 119 -11.14 -20.11 28.00
C VAL A 119 -12.51 -20.60 28.47
N GLU A 120 -12.51 -21.61 29.34
CA GLU A 120 -13.76 -22.22 29.84
C GLU A 120 -14.51 -21.32 30.83
N ASP A 121 -13.75 -20.53 31.60
CA ASP A 121 -14.28 -19.61 32.59
C ASP A 121 -13.48 -18.30 32.60
N VAL A 122 -14.06 -17.27 31.98
CA VAL A 122 -13.47 -15.93 31.88
C VAL A 122 -13.26 -15.27 33.23
N GLU A 123 -14.04 -15.64 34.26
CA GLU A 123 -13.95 -15.00 35.58
C GLU A 123 -12.78 -15.51 36.43
N SER A 124 -12.33 -16.75 36.18
CA SER A 124 -11.23 -17.38 36.91
C SER A 124 -9.93 -17.44 36.10
N ASP A 125 -10.00 -17.23 34.79
CA ASP A 125 -8.83 -17.24 33.91
C ASP A 125 -8.06 -15.91 33.95
N GLY A 126 -6.88 -15.93 34.58
CA GLY A 126 -5.99 -14.77 34.70
C GLY A 126 -5.28 -14.35 33.40
N ARG A 127 -5.55 -15.00 32.26
CA ARG A 127 -4.89 -14.71 30.97
C ARG A 127 -5.58 -13.60 30.16
N LEU A 128 -6.68 -13.02 30.65
CA LEU A 128 -7.38 -11.93 29.99
C LEU A 128 -6.87 -10.56 30.44
N GLN A 129 -6.75 -9.63 29.48
CA GLN A 129 -6.44 -8.22 29.77
C GLN A 129 -7.62 -7.47 30.43
N TYR A 130 -8.86 -7.87 30.13
CA TYR A 130 -10.10 -7.16 30.51
C TYR A 130 -11.16 -8.09 31.10
N PRO A 131 -10.90 -8.76 32.24
CA PRO A 131 -11.83 -9.71 32.84
C PRO A 131 -13.10 -9.04 33.39
N ASP A 132 -13.00 -7.85 33.99
CA ASP A 132 -14.15 -7.16 34.59
C ASP A 132 -15.14 -6.64 33.54
N GLU A 133 -14.64 -6.12 32.41
CA GLU A 133 -15.47 -5.72 31.28
C GLU A 133 -16.14 -6.93 30.63
N ALA A 134 -15.45 -8.07 30.55
CA ALA A 134 -16.03 -9.31 30.05
C ALA A 134 -17.14 -9.83 30.98
N ARG A 135 -16.95 -9.71 32.31
CA ARG A 135 -17.98 -10.02 33.29
C ARG A 135 -19.21 -9.11 33.15
N LYS A 136 -19.00 -7.78 33.03
CA LYS A 136 -20.10 -6.81 32.82
C LYS A 136 -20.88 -7.08 31.53
N GLU A 137 -20.18 -7.49 30.49
CA GLU A 137 -20.78 -7.90 29.21
C GLU A 137 -21.51 -9.26 29.31
N GLY A 138 -21.34 -10.00 30.41
CA GLY A 138 -21.97 -11.30 30.64
C GLY A 138 -21.28 -12.44 29.89
N ILE A 139 -20.02 -12.28 29.50
CA ILE A 139 -19.22 -13.31 28.84
C ILE A 139 -18.67 -14.26 29.91
N LYS A 140 -18.98 -15.55 29.79
CA LYS A 140 -18.54 -16.60 30.73
C LYS A 140 -17.50 -17.56 30.14
N SER A 141 -17.56 -17.83 28.84
CA SER A 141 -16.54 -18.63 28.15
C SER A 141 -16.24 -18.04 26.77
N MET A 142 -15.05 -18.31 26.25
CA MET A 142 -14.66 -17.86 24.91
C MET A 142 -13.67 -18.80 24.23
N ILE A 143 -13.68 -18.77 22.91
CA ILE A 143 -12.67 -19.40 22.06
C ILE A 143 -12.05 -18.36 21.15
N CYS A 144 -10.72 -18.39 21.04
CA CYS A 144 -9.94 -17.51 20.19
C CYS A 144 -9.24 -18.37 19.14
N VAL A 145 -9.53 -18.14 17.87
CA VAL A 145 -8.84 -18.81 16.76
C VAL A 145 -8.01 -17.79 15.96
N PRO A 146 -6.80 -18.14 15.53
CA PRO A 146 -5.96 -17.25 14.73
C PRO A 146 -6.49 -17.10 13.30
N LEU A 147 -6.39 -15.91 12.74
CA LEU A 147 -6.51 -15.68 11.31
C LEU A 147 -5.15 -15.94 10.67
N LYS A 148 -5.02 -17.03 9.92
CA LYS A 148 -3.78 -17.42 9.25
C LYS A 148 -3.85 -17.19 7.75
N VAL A 149 -2.82 -16.56 7.20
CA VAL A 149 -2.58 -16.51 5.75
C VAL A 149 -1.20 -17.08 5.51
N ARG A 150 -1.13 -18.22 4.80
CA ARG A 150 0.10 -19.01 4.66
C ARG A 150 0.64 -19.31 6.07
N ASP A 151 1.89 -18.95 6.36
CA ASP A 151 2.54 -19.18 7.66
C ASP A 151 2.49 -17.97 8.61
N GLN A 152 1.66 -16.96 8.32
CA GLN A 152 1.58 -15.73 9.12
C GLN A 152 0.21 -15.57 9.79
N VAL A 153 0.21 -15.29 11.09
CA VAL A 153 -0.99 -14.88 11.84
C VAL A 153 -1.18 -13.38 11.65
N ILE A 154 -2.34 -12.99 11.13
CA ILE A 154 -2.66 -11.59 10.83
C ILE A 154 -3.74 -11.01 11.75
N GLY A 155 -4.24 -11.80 12.71
CA GLY A 155 -5.31 -11.42 13.62
C GLY A 155 -5.93 -12.61 14.36
N SER A 156 -7.05 -12.36 15.03
CA SER A 156 -7.83 -13.37 15.77
C SER A 156 -9.33 -13.24 15.54
N LEU A 157 -10.05 -14.36 15.48
CA LEU A 157 -11.51 -14.46 15.52
C LEU A 157 -11.91 -15.05 16.87
N ARG A 158 -12.78 -14.36 17.59
CA ARG A 158 -13.21 -14.74 18.95
C ARG A 158 -14.70 -14.96 18.99
N ALA A 159 -15.13 -16.07 19.59
CA ALA A 159 -16.53 -16.34 19.89
C ALA A 159 -16.75 -16.34 21.41
N TYR A 160 -17.85 -15.76 21.86
CA TYR A 160 -18.13 -15.47 23.27
C TYR A 160 -19.47 -16.07 23.70
N SER A 161 -19.51 -16.87 24.77
CA SER A 161 -20.73 -17.44 25.30
C SER A 161 -21.12 -16.83 26.65
N THR A 162 -22.43 -16.76 26.92
CA THR A 162 -23.02 -16.35 28.21
C THR A 162 -23.07 -17.48 29.24
N VAL A 163 -22.73 -18.70 28.84
CA VAL A 163 -22.65 -19.87 29.71
C VAL A 163 -21.22 -20.41 29.75
N ARG A 164 -20.85 -21.04 30.87
CA ARG A 164 -19.60 -21.79 30.95
C ARG A 164 -19.78 -23.06 30.14
N ARG A 165 -19.07 -23.19 29.02
CA ARG A 165 -19.16 -24.36 28.13
C ARG A 165 -17.83 -24.59 27.42
N GLY A 166 -17.54 -25.86 27.15
CA GLY A 166 -16.56 -26.27 26.14
C GLY A 166 -17.05 -25.97 24.72
N PHE A 167 -16.11 -25.84 23.79
CA PHE A 167 -16.40 -25.89 22.35
C PHE A 167 -16.03 -27.27 21.80
N SER A 168 -16.90 -27.85 20.97
CA SER A 168 -16.63 -29.15 20.36
C SER A 168 -15.55 -29.05 19.26
N GLY A 169 -14.99 -30.20 18.87
CA GLY A 169 -14.05 -30.25 17.74
C GLY A 169 -14.66 -29.78 16.42
N SER A 170 -15.96 -29.99 16.19
CA SER A 170 -16.67 -29.50 15.01
C SER A 170 -16.87 -27.99 15.04
N GLU A 171 -17.18 -27.41 16.21
CA GLU A 171 -17.29 -25.95 16.39
C GLU A 171 -15.94 -25.27 16.18
N LEU A 172 -14.87 -25.85 16.72
CA LEU A 172 -13.50 -25.37 16.48
C LEU A 172 -13.16 -25.44 14.98
N THR A 173 -13.41 -26.58 14.33
CA THR A 173 -13.14 -26.77 12.90
C THR A 173 -13.86 -25.74 12.04
N PHE A 174 -15.13 -25.50 12.32
CA PHE A 174 -15.92 -24.49 11.62
C PHE A 174 -15.40 -23.07 11.86
N LEU A 175 -15.11 -22.70 13.11
CA LEU A 175 -14.60 -21.37 13.43
C LEU A 175 -13.21 -21.13 12.82
N THR A 176 -12.35 -22.15 12.78
CA THR A 176 -11.06 -22.11 12.07
C THR A 176 -11.26 -21.95 10.57
N ALA A 177 -12.23 -22.62 9.95
CA ALA A 177 -12.54 -22.44 8.54
C ALA A 177 -13.00 -21.00 8.23
N LEU A 178 -13.87 -20.43 9.08
CA LEU A 178 -14.28 -19.03 8.99
C LEU A 178 -13.11 -18.05 9.14
N ALA A 179 -12.23 -18.30 10.11
CA ALA A 179 -11.04 -17.48 10.31
C ALA A 179 -10.11 -17.52 9.09
N ASN A 180 -9.91 -18.69 8.47
CA ASN A 180 -9.12 -18.83 7.25
C ASN A 180 -9.75 -18.07 6.06
N LEU A 181 -11.07 -18.16 5.88
CA LEU A 181 -11.78 -17.42 4.84
C LEU A 181 -11.66 -15.91 5.05
N GLY A 182 -11.81 -15.44 6.29
CA GLY A 182 -11.58 -14.04 6.64
C GLY A 182 -10.15 -13.59 6.34
N ALA A 183 -9.18 -14.42 6.71
CA ALA A 183 -7.77 -14.15 6.50
C ALA A 183 -7.43 -13.97 5.01
N ILE A 184 -7.96 -14.86 4.14
CA ILE A 184 -7.84 -14.76 2.68
C ILE A 184 -8.50 -13.48 2.15
N ALA A 185 -9.69 -13.12 2.66
CA ALA A 185 -10.38 -11.88 2.29
C ALA A 185 -9.51 -10.64 2.53
N ILE A 186 -8.91 -10.58 3.71
CA ILE A 186 -8.09 -9.47 4.17
C ILE A 186 -6.81 -9.38 3.35
N ASP A 187 -6.15 -10.51 3.08
CA ASP A 187 -4.94 -10.54 2.26
C ASP A 187 -5.23 -10.09 0.82
N ASN A 188 -6.31 -10.61 0.22
CA ASN A 188 -6.73 -10.19 -1.12
C ASN A 188 -7.04 -8.70 -1.19
N ALA A 189 -7.75 -8.15 -0.20
CA ALA A 189 -8.03 -6.71 -0.15
C ALA A 189 -6.75 -5.87 0.00
N ARG A 190 -5.80 -6.31 0.84
CA ARG A 190 -4.48 -5.66 1.00
C ARG A 190 -3.68 -5.71 -0.31
N LEU A 191 -3.68 -6.83 -1.01
CA LEU A 191 -3.01 -7.00 -2.31
C LEU A 191 -3.64 -6.12 -3.39
N MET A 192 -4.98 -6.08 -3.48
CA MET A 192 -5.70 -5.22 -4.42
C MET A 192 -5.42 -3.74 -4.15
N ALA A 193 -5.40 -3.31 -2.89
CA ALA A 193 -5.06 -1.93 -2.53
C ALA A 193 -3.64 -1.56 -2.97
N LYS A 194 -2.65 -2.44 -2.72
CA LYS A 194 -1.27 -2.26 -3.20
C LYS A 194 -1.20 -2.20 -4.72
N TRP A 195 -1.93 -3.08 -5.43
CA TRP A 195 -1.94 -3.10 -6.88
C TRP A 195 -2.57 -1.84 -7.49
N ARG A 196 -3.71 -1.39 -6.96
CA ARG A 196 -4.35 -0.13 -7.39
C ARG A 196 -3.42 1.07 -7.21
N SER A 197 -2.74 1.16 -6.06
CA SER A 197 -1.75 2.22 -5.82
C SER A 197 -0.62 2.18 -6.87
N ARG A 198 -0.09 1.01 -7.20
CA ARG A 198 0.93 0.86 -8.25
C ARG A 198 0.42 1.25 -9.64
N VAL A 199 -0.80 0.85 -9.99
CA VAL A 199 -1.42 1.20 -11.28
C VAL A 199 -1.65 2.70 -11.39
N GLU A 200 -2.13 3.35 -10.32
CA GLU A 200 -2.33 4.80 -10.29
C GLU A 200 -1.01 5.55 -10.45
N LYS A 201 0.04 5.13 -9.73
CA LYS A 201 1.40 5.66 -9.90
C LYS A 201 1.85 5.51 -11.36
N MET A 202 1.73 4.32 -11.95
CA MET A 202 2.12 4.09 -13.36
C MET A 202 1.31 4.93 -14.34
N SER A 203 0.00 5.10 -14.13
CA SER A 203 -0.84 5.95 -14.98
C SER A 203 -0.36 7.39 -14.98
N ARG A 204 -0.02 7.94 -13.81
CA ARG A 204 0.54 9.30 -13.70
C ARG A 204 1.85 9.41 -14.49
N LEU A 205 2.73 8.42 -14.38
CA LEU A 205 3.99 8.39 -15.13
C LEU A 205 3.75 8.31 -16.66
N LEU A 206 2.77 7.52 -17.11
CA LEU A 206 2.40 7.41 -18.52
C LEU A 206 1.78 8.69 -19.06
N ASP A 207 0.95 9.38 -18.28
CA ASP A 207 0.36 10.65 -18.70
C ASP A 207 1.43 11.73 -18.87
N VAL A 208 2.41 11.77 -17.97
CA VAL A 208 3.60 12.63 -18.12
C VAL A 208 4.37 12.24 -19.38
N SER A 209 4.66 10.95 -19.57
CA SER A 209 5.39 10.45 -20.74
C SER A 209 4.68 10.78 -22.06
N LYS A 210 3.34 10.67 -22.13
CA LYS A 210 2.55 11.03 -23.32
C LYS A 210 2.60 12.52 -23.62
N LYS A 211 2.44 13.39 -22.61
CA LYS A 211 2.56 14.85 -22.78
C LYS A 211 3.93 15.23 -23.34
N ILE A 212 4.96 14.56 -22.86
CA ILE A 212 6.34 14.71 -23.31
C ILE A 212 6.53 14.21 -24.75
N ALA A 213 6.00 13.02 -25.08
CA ALA A 213 6.13 12.42 -26.43
C ALA A 213 5.29 13.13 -27.50
N SER A 214 4.16 13.75 -27.12
CA SER A 214 3.31 14.51 -28.05
C SER A 214 3.86 15.87 -28.43
N SER A 215 4.90 16.35 -27.73
CA SER A 215 5.51 17.64 -28.04
C SER A 215 6.74 17.46 -28.94
N LEU A 216 6.67 18.07 -30.12
CA LEU A 216 7.76 18.13 -31.11
C LEU A 216 8.76 19.26 -30.81
N ARG A 217 8.51 20.09 -29.78
CA ARG A 217 9.35 21.24 -29.43
C ARG A 217 9.98 21.01 -28.05
N SER A 218 11.31 21.09 -28.00
CA SER A 218 12.10 20.87 -26.78
C SER A 218 11.64 21.74 -25.62
N GLU A 219 11.21 22.97 -25.91
CA GLU A 219 10.86 23.97 -24.91
C GLU A 219 9.59 23.58 -24.14
N ASP A 220 8.56 23.12 -24.86
CA ASP A 220 7.28 22.70 -24.27
C ASP A 220 7.45 21.47 -23.38
N VAL A 221 8.37 20.57 -23.76
CA VAL A 221 8.71 19.40 -22.96
C VAL A 221 9.40 19.80 -21.67
N PHE A 222 10.39 20.70 -21.72
CA PHE A 222 11.07 21.16 -20.50
C PHE A 222 10.10 21.83 -19.55
N GLN A 223 9.19 22.65 -20.07
CA GLN A 223 8.16 23.28 -19.27
C GLN A 223 7.23 22.25 -18.63
N ALA A 224 6.78 21.24 -19.37
CA ALA A 224 5.93 20.16 -18.85
C ALA A 224 6.62 19.33 -17.76
N VAL A 225 7.92 19.04 -17.91
CA VAL A 225 8.72 18.31 -16.90
C VAL A 225 8.82 19.12 -15.61
N VAL A 226 9.16 20.41 -15.69
CA VAL A 226 9.25 21.27 -14.49
C VAL A 226 7.89 21.41 -13.84
N GLN A 227 6.82 21.63 -14.62
CA GLN A 227 5.46 21.74 -14.10
C GLN A 227 5.05 20.46 -13.34
N SER A 228 5.30 19.29 -13.94
CA SER A 228 4.96 17.99 -13.32
C SER A 228 5.76 17.73 -12.04
N ALA A 229 7.00 18.20 -11.97
CA ALA A 229 7.81 18.11 -10.76
C ALA A 229 7.25 18.99 -9.64
N VAL A 230 6.90 20.25 -9.96
CA VAL A 230 6.37 21.22 -9.00
C VAL A 230 5.00 20.79 -8.48
N GLU A 231 4.09 20.40 -9.37
CA GLU A 231 2.74 19.93 -8.99
C GLU A 231 2.81 18.60 -8.22
N GLY A 232 3.59 17.64 -8.71
CA GLY A 232 3.68 16.31 -8.10
C GLY A 232 4.27 16.32 -6.69
N LEU A 233 5.16 17.26 -6.40
CA LEU A 233 5.79 17.41 -5.08
C LEU A 233 5.09 18.48 -4.21
N GLY A 234 4.09 19.20 -4.73
CA GLY A 234 3.48 20.34 -4.03
C GLY A 234 4.51 21.42 -3.68
N ALA A 235 5.47 21.65 -4.57
CA ALA A 235 6.59 22.55 -4.35
C ALA A 235 6.21 24.01 -4.68
N LYS A 236 7.03 24.96 -4.23
CA LYS A 236 6.88 26.38 -4.56
C LYS A 236 7.10 26.62 -6.06
N GLY A 237 8.14 26.01 -6.59
CA GLY A 237 8.59 26.24 -7.94
C GLY A 237 9.75 25.34 -8.31
N GLY A 238 10.23 25.46 -9.54
CA GLY A 238 11.28 24.62 -10.07
C GLY A 238 11.98 25.23 -11.26
N THR A 239 13.17 24.71 -11.57
CA THR A 239 13.93 25.06 -12.78
C THR A 239 14.50 23.82 -13.45
N LEU A 240 14.61 23.87 -14.77
CA LEU A 240 15.40 22.95 -15.55
C LEU A 240 16.50 23.74 -16.24
N ARG A 241 17.75 23.31 -16.04
CA ARG A 241 18.93 23.94 -16.63
C ARG A 241 19.75 22.93 -17.39
N LEU A 242 20.19 23.28 -18.60
CA LEU A 242 21.00 22.43 -19.46
C LEU A 242 22.43 22.92 -19.53
N LEU A 243 23.37 21.98 -19.64
CA LEU A 243 24.79 22.26 -19.75
C LEU A 243 25.14 22.70 -21.19
N ASP A 244 25.60 23.94 -21.33
CA ASP A 244 26.36 24.38 -22.50
C ASP A 244 27.82 23.94 -22.33
N ASP A 245 28.20 22.84 -23.00
CA ASP A 245 29.55 22.28 -22.97
C ASP A 245 30.64 23.30 -23.36
N LYS A 246 30.34 24.24 -24.26
CA LYS A 246 31.32 25.22 -24.75
C LYS A 246 31.64 26.27 -23.68
N LYS A 247 30.61 26.69 -22.93
CA LYS A 247 30.72 27.74 -21.90
C LYS A 247 30.91 27.18 -20.50
N ARG A 248 30.76 25.86 -20.31
CA ARG A 248 30.72 25.18 -19.00
C ARG A 248 29.70 25.78 -18.04
N ASN A 249 28.55 26.18 -18.59
CA ASN A 249 27.48 26.85 -17.85
C ASN A 249 26.17 26.07 -17.96
N LEU A 250 25.35 26.16 -16.91
CA LEU A 250 24.00 25.66 -16.85
C LEU A 250 23.03 26.79 -17.20
N ASP A 251 22.47 26.72 -18.41
CA ASP A 251 21.55 27.68 -18.98
C ASP A 251 20.11 27.30 -18.62
N LEU A 252 19.31 28.28 -18.20
CA LEU A 252 17.91 28.08 -17.87
C LEU A 252 17.09 27.85 -19.14
N VAL A 253 16.38 26.73 -19.21
CA VAL A 253 15.52 26.40 -20.36
C VAL A 253 14.05 26.27 -19.98
N ALA A 254 13.73 26.06 -18.71
CA ALA A 254 12.36 26.08 -18.20
C ALA A 254 12.31 26.44 -16.71
N SER A 255 11.21 27.04 -16.28
CA SER A 255 10.96 27.39 -14.89
C SER A 255 9.47 27.52 -14.57
N VAL A 256 9.10 27.25 -13.33
CA VAL A 256 7.73 27.38 -12.81
C VAL A 256 7.79 27.98 -11.40
N GLY A 257 6.88 28.91 -11.08
CA GLY A 257 6.63 29.35 -9.69
C GLY A 257 7.73 30.20 -9.03
N LEU A 258 8.64 30.81 -9.82
CA LEU A 258 9.75 31.62 -9.33
C LEU A 258 9.67 33.06 -9.85
N SER A 259 10.15 34.03 -9.07
CA SER A 259 10.14 35.44 -9.46
C SER A 259 11.10 35.74 -10.63
N GLU A 260 10.75 36.72 -11.47
CA GLU A 260 11.64 37.20 -12.55
C GLU A 260 13.00 37.65 -11.99
N LYS A 261 13.01 38.31 -10.83
CA LYS A 261 14.24 38.73 -10.15
C LYS A 261 15.14 37.54 -9.81
N TYR A 262 14.56 36.42 -9.39
CA TYR A 262 15.34 35.21 -9.10
C TYR A 262 15.89 34.57 -10.38
N LEU A 263 15.10 34.55 -11.45
CA LEU A 263 15.47 33.97 -12.75
C LEU A 263 16.50 34.84 -13.51
N ALA A 264 16.47 36.15 -13.33
CA ALA A 264 17.34 37.13 -13.99
C ALA A 264 18.84 37.01 -13.64
N LYS A 265 19.22 36.12 -12.70
CA LYS A 265 20.63 35.80 -12.42
C LYS A 265 21.32 35.11 -13.59
N GLY A 266 20.56 34.56 -14.52
CA GLY A 266 21.08 33.91 -15.72
C GLY A 266 21.79 32.59 -15.43
N SER A 267 22.74 32.28 -16.31
CA SER A 267 23.50 31.04 -16.31
C SER A 267 24.34 30.88 -15.05
N VAL A 268 24.44 29.65 -14.55
CA VAL A 268 25.31 29.31 -13.41
C VAL A 268 26.44 28.43 -13.89
N ARG A 269 27.65 28.62 -13.35
CA ARG A 269 28.79 27.78 -13.73
C ARG A 269 28.53 26.35 -13.26
N VAL A 270 28.83 25.37 -14.10
CA VAL A 270 28.60 23.96 -13.75
C VAL A 270 29.36 23.54 -12.48
N GLN A 271 30.53 24.11 -12.24
CA GLN A 271 31.34 23.87 -11.04
C GLN A 271 30.71 24.39 -9.73
N ASP A 272 29.72 25.29 -9.84
CA ASP A 272 28.98 25.80 -8.68
C ASP A 272 27.77 24.90 -8.34
N GLU A 273 27.55 23.83 -9.13
CA GLU A 273 26.55 22.79 -8.86
C GLU A 273 27.05 21.78 -7.84
N ILE A 274 26.12 21.11 -7.17
CA ILE A 274 26.42 20.04 -6.20
C ILE A 274 27.11 18.87 -6.93
N GLU A 275 28.28 18.45 -6.44
CA GLU A 275 29.11 17.43 -7.07
C GLU A 275 28.39 16.08 -7.17
N GLU A 276 27.66 15.70 -6.12
CA GLU A 276 26.89 14.46 -6.10
C GLU A 276 25.79 14.45 -7.18
N VAL A 277 25.20 15.62 -7.47
CA VAL A 277 24.23 15.75 -8.57
C VAL A 277 24.92 15.50 -9.91
N MET A 278 26.07 16.12 -10.16
CA MET A 278 26.84 15.89 -11.38
C MET A 278 27.28 14.43 -11.54
N SER A 279 27.49 13.71 -10.43
CA SER A 279 27.82 12.27 -10.41
C SER A 279 26.63 11.35 -10.69
N GLY A 280 25.43 11.89 -10.91
CA GLY A 280 24.22 11.12 -11.23
C GLY A 280 23.30 10.82 -10.05
N LYS A 281 23.53 11.43 -8.87
CA LYS A 281 22.68 11.23 -7.70
C LYS A 281 21.65 12.34 -7.55
N VAL A 282 20.44 11.98 -7.14
CA VAL A 282 19.46 12.97 -6.67
C VAL A 282 19.85 13.41 -5.26
N VAL A 283 19.82 14.71 -5.00
CA VAL A 283 20.25 15.30 -3.73
C VAL A 283 19.16 16.20 -3.17
N GLY A 284 18.72 15.90 -1.95
CA GLY A 284 17.91 16.77 -1.12
C GLY A 284 18.78 17.67 -0.24
N VAL A 285 18.45 18.95 -0.19
CA VAL A 285 19.04 19.96 0.70
C VAL A 285 17.95 20.47 1.62
N LEU A 286 18.04 20.13 2.91
CA LEU A 286 17.03 20.48 3.90
C LEU A 286 16.96 21.99 4.15
N ASN A 287 18.10 22.66 4.29
CA ASN A 287 18.17 24.11 4.49
C ASN A 287 19.16 24.77 3.54
N ALA A 288 18.64 25.40 2.50
CA ALA A 288 19.39 26.04 1.43
C ALA A 288 20.12 27.32 1.86
N GLU A 289 19.69 27.97 2.95
CA GLU A 289 20.33 29.17 3.48
C GLU A 289 21.60 28.82 4.27
N SER A 290 21.62 27.68 4.97
CA SER A 290 22.77 27.24 5.76
C SER A 290 23.72 26.32 4.99
N ASP A 291 23.22 25.52 4.04
CA ASP A 291 24.03 24.53 3.33
C ASP A 291 25.23 25.17 2.57
N PRO A 292 26.48 24.68 2.80
CA PRO A 292 27.68 25.26 2.20
C PRO A 292 27.82 24.99 0.69
N ARG A 293 27.10 23.99 0.16
CA ARG A 293 27.09 23.63 -1.26
C ARG A 293 26.25 24.63 -2.08
N ILE A 294 25.33 25.35 -1.44
CA ILE A 294 24.46 26.33 -2.11
C ILE A 294 25.17 27.68 -2.27
N LYS A 295 25.37 28.08 -3.53
CA LYS A 295 25.85 29.43 -3.89
C LYS A 295 24.68 30.42 -3.99
N GLY A 296 24.96 31.71 -3.77
CA GLY A 296 23.94 32.77 -3.94
C GLY A 296 22.86 32.84 -2.85
N LYS A 297 23.20 32.48 -1.61
CA LYS A 297 22.28 32.40 -0.45
C LYS A 297 21.38 33.62 -0.25
N ALA A 298 21.89 34.84 -0.47
CA ALA A 298 21.10 36.07 -0.35
C ALA A 298 19.86 36.05 -1.26
N SER A 299 20.00 35.46 -2.44
CA SER A 299 18.94 35.40 -3.44
C SER A 299 17.99 34.21 -3.26
N VAL A 300 18.47 33.11 -2.67
CA VAL A 300 17.65 31.99 -2.18
C VAL A 300 16.75 32.48 -1.05
N LYS A 301 17.32 33.23 -0.12
CA LYS A 301 16.61 33.85 1.01
C LYS A 301 15.57 34.88 0.58
N GLN A 302 15.92 35.77 -0.36
CA GLN A 302 14.97 36.75 -0.89
C GLN A 302 13.78 36.11 -1.62
N GLU A 303 14.01 34.96 -2.26
CA GLU A 303 12.95 34.18 -2.90
C GLU A 303 12.15 33.35 -1.88
N GLY A 304 12.63 33.21 -0.63
CA GLY A 304 12.00 32.41 0.41
C GLY A 304 12.16 30.90 0.21
N ILE A 305 13.17 30.46 -0.53
CA ILE A 305 13.46 29.04 -0.73
C ILE A 305 14.13 28.47 0.53
N LYS A 306 13.54 27.42 1.10
CA LYS A 306 14.06 26.73 2.29
C LYS A 306 14.72 25.40 1.98
N SER A 307 14.09 24.52 1.20
CA SER A 307 14.70 23.26 0.77
C SER A 307 14.79 23.17 -0.75
N ILE A 308 15.71 22.33 -1.23
CA ILE A 308 15.95 22.07 -2.65
C ILE A 308 16.06 20.57 -2.87
N LEU A 309 15.34 20.03 -3.85
CA LEU A 309 15.61 18.70 -4.39
C LEU A 309 16.16 18.87 -5.79
N ALA A 310 17.36 18.34 -6.03
CA ALA A 310 18.08 18.46 -7.29
C ALA A 310 18.32 17.07 -7.89
N ALA A 311 17.85 16.86 -9.11
CA ALA A 311 18.05 15.62 -9.87
C ALA A 311 18.85 15.87 -11.16
N PRO A 312 19.82 15.01 -11.47
CA PRO A 312 20.60 15.14 -12.69
C PRO A 312 19.83 14.63 -13.90
N ILE A 313 19.93 15.38 -14.98
CA ILE A 313 19.48 14.95 -16.30
C ILE A 313 20.67 14.29 -16.98
N THR A 314 20.55 13.00 -17.23
CA THR A 314 21.62 12.21 -17.86
C THR A 314 21.13 11.56 -19.15
N VAL A 315 22.02 11.46 -20.12
CA VAL A 315 21.80 10.75 -21.39
C VAL A 315 22.99 9.82 -21.62
N LYS A 316 22.73 8.52 -21.76
CA LYS A 316 23.78 7.48 -21.93
C LYS A 316 24.90 7.59 -20.87
N GLY A 317 24.53 7.85 -19.62
CA GLY A 317 25.47 8.00 -18.50
C GLY A 317 26.21 9.34 -18.43
N ARG A 318 25.96 10.27 -19.37
CA ARG A 318 26.56 11.61 -19.37
C ARG A 318 25.60 12.63 -18.75
N PHE A 319 26.10 13.42 -17.80
CA PHE A 319 25.39 14.58 -17.25
C PHE A 319 25.23 15.68 -18.30
N ILE A 320 24.00 16.13 -18.53
CA ILE A 320 23.67 17.17 -19.51
C ILE A 320 22.83 18.31 -18.92
N GLY A 321 22.45 18.24 -17.64
CA GLY A 321 21.64 19.27 -17.01
C GLY A 321 21.14 18.87 -15.63
N VAL A 322 20.39 19.76 -15.01
CA VAL A 322 19.83 19.59 -13.68
C VAL A 322 18.38 20.06 -13.64
N LEU A 323 17.55 19.29 -12.96
CA LEU A 323 16.17 19.62 -12.61
C LEU A 323 16.12 19.89 -11.11
N LYS A 324 15.63 21.05 -10.71
CA LYS A 324 15.51 21.47 -9.31
C LYS A 324 14.08 21.83 -8.97
N VAL A 325 13.63 21.42 -7.79
CA VAL A 325 12.42 21.94 -7.16
C VAL A 325 12.75 22.59 -5.82
N TYR A 326 11.91 23.55 -5.42
CA TYR A 326 12.14 24.43 -4.29
C TYR A 326 10.91 24.47 -3.39
N THR A 327 11.09 24.44 -2.08
CA THR A 327 10.00 24.54 -1.08
C THR A 327 10.12 25.83 -0.26
N LEU A 328 9.00 26.29 0.30
CA LEU A 328 8.94 27.44 1.22
C LEU A 328 9.28 27.08 2.68
N GLU A 329 9.29 25.79 2.99
CA GLU A 329 9.51 25.23 4.32
C GLU A 329 10.63 24.19 4.28
N GLU A 330 11.23 23.93 5.44
CA GLU A 330 12.21 22.84 5.58
C GLU A 330 11.49 21.50 5.37
N ARG A 331 11.93 20.75 4.36
CA ARG A 331 11.36 19.47 3.97
C ARG A 331 12.47 18.44 3.79
N GLU A 332 12.36 17.35 4.51
CA GLU A 332 13.07 16.12 4.17
C GLU A 332 12.32 15.43 3.05
N PHE A 333 13.05 15.04 2.00
CA PHE A 333 12.47 14.36 0.86
C PHE A 333 12.57 12.85 1.07
N ASP A 334 11.44 12.15 0.96
CA ASP A 334 11.41 10.71 1.10
C ASP A 334 11.94 9.99 -0.16
N GLU A 335 12.10 8.67 -0.06
CA GLU A 335 12.61 7.85 -1.16
C GLU A 335 11.69 7.89 -2.39
N GLU A 336 10.37 8.00 -2.20
CA GLU A 336 9.40 8.06 -3.30
C GLU A 336 9.51 9.38 -4.06
N GLU A 337 9.71 10.50 -3.35
CA GLU A 337 9.95 11.81 -3.96
C GLU A 337 11.26 11.85 -4.74
N VAL A 338 12.32 11.23 -4.19
CA VAL A 338 13.62 11.09 -4.84
C VAL A 338 13.51 10.27 -6.12
N GLU A 339 12.83 9.13 -6.09
CA GLU A 339 12.58 8.28 -7.27
C GLU A 339 11.75 9.00 -8.33
N TYR A 340 10.69 9.69 -7.92
CA TYR A 340 9.86 10.49 -8.82
C TYR A 340 10.67 11.57 -9.52
N MET A 341 11.53 12.27 -8.78
CA MET A 341 12.39 13.32 -9.33
C MET A 341 13.43 12.75 -10.31
N ALA A 342 14.02 11.59 -10.01
CA ALA A 342 14.93 10.88 -10.91
C ALA A 342 14.25 10.46 -12.23
N PHE A 343 13.00 9.98 -12.15
CA PHE A 343 12.21 9.61 -13.31
C PHE A 343 11.93 10.81 -14.22
N LEU A 344 11.48 11.93 -13.66
CA LEU A 344 11.23 13.16 -14.43
C LEU A 344 12.49 13.70 -15.09
N ALA A 345 13.62 13.70 -14.38
CA ALA A 345 14.91 14.10 -14.94
C ALA A 345 15.35 13.17 -16.11
N SER A 346 15.11 11.87 -15.98
CA SER A 346 15.39 10.89 -17.05
C SER A 346 14.53 11.12 -18.28
N LEU A 347 13.24 11.43 -18.11
CA LEU A 347 12.34 11.79 -19.20
C LEU A 347 12.80 13.08 -19.92
N GLY A 348 13.24 14.08 -19.16
CA GLY A 348 13.87 15.28 -19.72
C GLY A 348 15.08 14.92 -20.59
N GLY A 349 15.93 14.00 -20.14
CA GLY A 349 17.08 13.50 -20.89
C GLY A 349 16.71 12.87 -22.23
N VAL A 350 15.71 11.98 -22.23
CA VAL A 350 15.19 11.34 -23.46
C VAL A 350 14.63 12.38 -24.43
N ALA A 351 13.88 13.35 -23.94
CA ALA A 351 13.34 14.41 -24.77
C ALA A 351 14.42 15.29 -25.42
N ILE A 352 15.50 15.59 -24.67
CA ILE A 352 16.64 16.34 -25.21
C ILE A 352 17.30 15.56 -26.34
N GLU A 353 17.54 14.26 -26.15
CA GLU A 353 18.17 13.43 -27.18
C GLU A 353 17.27 13.32 -28.41
N ASN A 354 15.96 13.16 -28.24
CA ASN A 354 15.00 13.15 -29.34
C ASN A 354 14.97 14.49 -30.10
N ALA A 355 14.92 15.62 -29.39
CA ALA A 355 14.95 16.95 -30.00
C ALA A 355 16.29 17.25 -30.70
N ARG A 356 17.40 16.72 -30.18
CA ARG A 356 18.73 16.81 -30.82
C ARG A 356 18.79 16.02 -32.11
N LEU A 357 18.30 14.76 -32.08
CA LEU A 357 18.24 13.90 -33.25
C LEU A 357 17.34 14.49 -34.34
N TYR A 358 16.19 15.05 -33.96
CA TYR A 358 15.28 15.70 -34.90
C TYR A 358 15.92 16.94 -35.56
N ARG A 359 16.58 17.81 -34.77
CA ARG A 359 17.32 18.96 -35.33
C ARG A 359 18.44 18.53 -36.28
N LEU A 360 19.22 17.52 -35.91
CA LEU A 360 20.29 17.01 -36.78
C LEU A 360 19.74 16.46 -38.10
N ALA A 361 18.62 15.74 -38.06
CA ALA A 361 17.94 15.26 -39.26
C ALA A 361 17.46 16.40 -40.16
N LEU A 362 16.88 17.46 -39.58
CA LEU A 362 16.47 18.67 -40.32
C LEU A 362 17.66 19.40 -40.95
N THR A 363 18.72 19.68 -40.19
CA THR A 363 19.93 20.35 -40.72
C THR A 363 20.58 19.53 -41.84
N ASN A 364 20.66 18.20 -41.67
CA ASN A 364 21.17 17.32 -42.72
C ASN A 364 20.29 17.37 -43.96
N TRP A 365 18.96 17.33 -43.81
CA TRP A 365 18.02 17.44 -44.92
C TRP A 365 18.13 18.79 -45.65
N GLU A 366 18.17 19.91 -44.92
CA GLU A 366 18.37 21.25 -45.50
C GLU A 366 19.72 21.35 -46.25
N THR A 367 20.78 20.78 -45.69
CA THR A 367 22.10 20.74 -46.33
C THR A 367 22.06 19.89 -47.61
N LEU A 368 21.37 18.74 -47.58
CA LEU A 368 21.21 17.86 -48.73
C LEU A 368 20.38 18.52 -49.83
N VAL A 369 19.25 19.14 -49.48
CA VAL A 369 18.41 19.90 -50.41
C VAL A 369 19.21 21.04 -51.02
N ARG A 370 19.95 21.82 -50.22
CA ARG A 370 20.77 22.93 -50.72
C ARG A 370 21.93 22.45 -51.61
N THR A 371 22.52 21.29 -51.33
CA THR A 371 23.60 20.71 -52.15
C THR A 371 23.05 20.16 -53.47
N VAL A 372 21.90 19.49 -53.43
CA VAL A 372 21.25 18.92 -54.63
C VAL A 372 20.65 20.04 -55.51
N TRP A 373 20.00 21.04 -54.92
CA TRP A 373 19.42 22.16 -55.68
C TRP A 373 20.47 23.19 -56.11
N GLY A 374 21.52 23.41 -55.31
CA GLY A 374 22.66 24.24 -55.70
C GLY A 374 23.54 23.60 -56.79
N SER A 375 23.41 22.30 -57.05
CA SER A 375 24.04 21.61 -58.19
C SER A 375 23.13 21.48 -59.41
N LEU A 376 21.86 21.92 -59.31
CA LEU A 376 20.90 21.93 -60.43
C LEU A 376 20.88 23.26 -61.21
N ASP A 377 21.63 24.29 -60.78
CA ASP A 377 21.80 25.56 -61.51
C ASP A 377 22.71 25.45 -62.77
N VAL A 378 23.11 24.24 -63.16
CA VAL A 378 23.91 23.97 -64.37
C VAL A 378 23.07 24.01 -65.67
N TRP A 379 21.77 24.30 -65.58
CA TRP A 379 20.90 24.52 -66.75
C TRP A 379 20.62 26.01 -67.05
N SER A 380 21.51 26.91 -66.63
CA SER A 380 21.49 28.31 -67.07
C SER A 380 22.58 28.59 -68.11
N GLY A 381 22.25 28.28 -69.36
CA GLY A 381 22.76 29.03 -70.51
C GLY A 381 22.80 28.25 -71.81
N PRO A 382 22.94 28.96 -72.95
CA PRO A 382 22.52 30.34 -73.26
C PRO A 382 21.11 30.41 -73.88
#